data_AF-A0A1V6C689-F1
#
_entry.id   AF-A0A1V6C689-F1
#
_cell.length_a   1.000
_cell.length_b   1.000
_cell.length_c   1.000
_cell.angle_alpha   90.00
_cell.angle_beta   90.00
_cell.angle_gamma   90.00
#
_symmetry.space_group_name_H-M   'P 1'
#
loop_
_entity.id
_entity.type
_entity.pdbx_description
1 polymer ?
#
loop_
_entity_poly.entity_id
_entity_poly.type
_entity_poly.pdbx_seq_one_letter_code
_entity_poly.pdbx_strand_id
1 'polypeptide(L)'
;MEFEVGYILSLVVIGISFLGFMLSMMMDEVNKKKGIVMLILSIVLLLLGGYYYYTVGQWQRLKGGPSINKINYYLHIYREQPAIQQQVLPLTPGTPQNP
;
A
#
# COMPACT_ATOMS: atom_id res chain seq x y z
N MET A 1 10.55 1.39 -9.44
CA MET A 1 10.04 0.30 -10.31
C MET A 1 9.41 -0.84 -9.51
N GLU A 2 10.08 -1.41 -8.48
CA GLU A 2 9.50 -2.52 -7.70
C GLU A 2 8.13 -2.21 -7.06
N PHE A 3 7.96 -1.04 -6.44
CA PHE A 3 6.67 -0.67 -5.83
C PHE A 3 5.58 -0.41 -6.87
N GLU A 4 5.94 0.16 -8.02
CA GLU A 4 4.99 0.46 -9.10
C GLU A 4 4.42 -0.83 -9.69
N VAL A 5 5.27 -1.84 -9.88
CA VAL A 5 4.83 -3.19 -10.27
C VAL A 5 3.94 -3.80 -9.19
N GLY A 6 4.30 -3.65 -7.91
CA GLY A 6 3.48 -4.11 -6.78
C GLY A 6 2.07 -3.49 -6.77
N TYR A 7 1.97 -2.18 -7.00
CA TYR A 7 0.69 -1.49 -7.10
C TYR A 7 -0.11 -1.95 -8.32
N ILE A 8 0.51 -2.02 -9.50
CA ILE A 8 -0.18 -2.48 -10.71
C ILE A 8 -0.71 -3.89 -10.50
N LEU A 9 0.09 -4.80 -9.92
CA LEU A 9 -0.34 -6.17 -9.66
C LEU A 9 -1.52 -6.22 -8.68
N SER A 10 -1.48 -5.44 -7.60
CA SER A 10 -2.59 -5.36 -6.66
C SER A 10 -3.86 -4.79 -7.28
N LEU A 11 -3.75 -3.78 -8.16
CA LEU A 11 -4.87 -3.22 -8.90
C LEU A 11 -5.45 -4.22 -9.91
N VAL A 12 -4.62 -5.05 -10.55
CA VAL A 12 -5.09 -6.13 -11.42
C VAL A 12 -5.90 -7.15 -10.62
N VAL A 13 -5.42 -7.57 -9.45
CA VAL A 13 -6.15 -8.50 -8.57
C VAL A 13 -7.48 -7.91 -8.12
N ILE A 14 -7.49 -6.63 -7.72
CA ILE A 14 -8.72 -5.91 -7.39
C ILE A 14 -9.66 -5.86 -8.60
N GLY A 15 -9.16 -5.55 -9.80
CA GLY A 15 -9.96 -5.53 -11.02
C GLY A 15 -10.61 -6.89 -11.34
N ILE A 16 -9.85 -7.97 -11.22
CA ILE A 16 -10.36 -9.34 -11.41
C ILE A 16 -11.43 -9.68 -10.36
N SER A 17 -11.25 -9.21 -9.12
CA SER A 17 -12.24 -9.43 -8.06
C SER A 17 -13.61 -8.80 -8.39
N PHE A 18 -13.61 -7.58 -8.96
CA PHE A 18 -14.82 -6.91 -9.43
C PHE A 18 -15.44 -7.63 -10.63
N LEU A 19 -14.62 -8.12 -11.55
CA LEU A 19 -15.11 -8.90 -12.69
C LEU A 19 -15.81 -10.19 -12.21
N GLY A 20 -15.20 -10.91 -11.27
CA GLY A 20 -15.80 -12.09 -10.65
C GLY A 20 -17.09 -11.77 -9.88
N PHE A 21 -17.19 -10.59 -9.28
CA PHE A 21 -18.40 -10.14 -8.58
C PHE A 21 -19.55 -9.89 -9.57
N MET A 22 -19.27 -9.23 -10.70
CA MET A 22 -20.26 -9.04 -11.77
C MET A 22 -20.71 -10.38 -12.37
N LEU A 23 -19.76 -11.28 -12.64
CA LEU A 23 -20.04 -12.63 -13.10
C LEU A 23 -20.90 -13.41 -12.09
N SER A 24 -20.61 -13.26 -10.80
CA SER A 24 -21.39 -13.88 -9.74
C SER A 24 -22.84 -13.39 -9.75
N MET A 25 -23.09 -12.09 -9.94
CA MET A 25 -24.46 -11.55 -10.00
C MET A 25 -25.23 -12.11 -11.20
N MET A 26 -24.60 -12.15 -12.38
CA MET A 26 -25.21 -12.75 -13.57
C MET A 26 -25.47 -14.25 -13.38
N MET A 27 -24.55 -14.96 -12.73
CA MET A 27 -24.66 -16.41 -12.56
C MET A 27 -25.63 -16.79 -11.44
N ASP A 28 -26.00 -15.87 -10.54
CA ASP A 28 -27.02 -16.11 -9.51
C ASP A 28 -28.40 -16.39 -10.14
N GLU A 29 -28.70 -15.74 -11.27
CA GLU A 29 -29.91 -15.97 -12.06
C GLU A 29 -29.95 -17.35 -12.71
N VAL A 30 -28.79 -17.91 -13.09
CA VAL A 30 -28.68 -19.22 -13.76
C VAL A 30 -28.52 -20.36 -12.75
N ASN A 31 -27.65 -20.18 -11.76
CA ASN A 31 -27.33 -21.18 -10.75
C ASN A 31 -26.82 -20.53 -9.45
N LYS A 32 -27.78 -20.31 -8.54
CA LYS A 32 -27.56 -19.71 -7.22
C LYS A 32 -26.38 -20.29 -6.43
N LYS A 33 -26.20 -21.61 -6.44
CA LYS A 33 -25.11 -22.27 -5.70
C LYS A 33 -23.74 -21.89 -6.24
N LYS A 34 -23.60 -21.84 -7.57
CA LYS A 34 -22.33 -21.45 -8.22
C LYS A 34 -22.08 -19.95 -8.10
N GLY A 35 -23.14 -19.14 -8.17
CA GLY A 35 -23.08 -17.69 -7.94
C GLY A 35 -22.48 -17.38 -6.58
N ILE A 36 -23.04 -17.95 -5.50
CA ILE A 36 -22.53 -17.74 -4.13
C ILE A 36 -21.05 -18.11 -3.98
N VAL A 37 -20.59 -19.20 -4.61
CA VAL A 37 -19.17 -19.59 -4.55
C VAL A 37 -18.27 -18.55 -5.22
N MET A 38 -18.67 -18.04 -6.39
CA MET A 38 -17.95 -16.98 -7.09
C MET A 38 -17.95 -15.66 -6.31
N LEU A 39 -19.07 -15.33 -5.65
CA LEU A 39 -19.19 -14.16 -4.79
C LEU A 39 -18.15 -14.18 -3.67
N ILE A 40 -18.08 -15.31 -2.96
CA ILE A 40 -17.12 -15.51 -1.86
C ILE A 40 -15.69 -15.39 -2.37
N LEU A 41 -15.39 -16.03 -3.50
CA LEU A 41 -14.06 -15.96 -4.12
C LEU A 41 -13.68 -14.52 -4.48
N SER A 42 -14.60 -13.76 -5.06
CA SER A 42 -14.40 -12.34 -5.36
C SER A 42 -14.14 -11.50 -4.11
N ILE A 43 -14.89 -11.71 -3.03
CA ILE A 43 -14.64 -10.99 -1.77
C ILE A 43 -13.25 -11.30 -1.23
N VAL A 44 -12.83 -12.57 -1.25
CA VAL A 44 -11.49 -12.97 -0.82
C VAL A 44 -10.41 -12.30 -1.67
N LEU A 45 -10.57 -12.29 -3.00
CA LEU A 45 -9.63 -11.63 -3.91
C LEU A 45 -9.58 -10.12 -3.70
N LEU A 46 -10.73 -9.48 -3.45
CA LEU A 46 -10.80 -8.04 -3.18
C LEU A 46 -10.04 -7.68 -1.89
N LEU A 47 -10.28 -8.43 -0.82
CA LEU A 47 -9.57 -8.25 0.45
C LEU A 47 -8.07 -8.50 0.30
N LEU A 48 -7.68 -9.55 -0.43
CA LEU A 48 -6.28 -9.87 -0.70
C LEU A 48 -5.59 -8.78 -1.51
N GLY A 49 -6.23 -8.31 -2.58
CA GLY A 49 -5.71 -7.23 -3.42
C GLY A 49 -5.56 -5.92 -2.64
N GLY A 50 -6.56 -5.56 -1.83
CA GLY A 50 -6.52 -4.39 -0.96
C GLY A 50 -5.43 -4.49 0.11
N TYR A 51 -5.28 -5.65 0.75
CA TYR A 51 -4.20 -5.91 1.71
C TYR A 51 -2.83 -5.75 1.04
N TYR A 52 -2.64 -6.34 -0.14
CA TYR A 52 -1.37 -6.25 -0.86
C TYR A 52 -1.06 -4.80 -1.25
N TYR A 53 -2.04 -4.06 -1.77
CA TYR A 53 -1.90 -2.63 -2.07
C TYR A 53 -1.46 -1.83 -0.84
N TYR A 54 -2.11 -2.07 0.31
CA TYR A 54 -1.74 -1.43 1.57
C TYR A 54 -0.31 -1.77 2.01
N THR A 55 0.08 -3.05 1.97
CA THR A 55 1.42 -3.48 2.37
C THR A 55 2.50 -2.86 1.49
N VAL A 56 2.32 -2.80 0.17
CA VAL A 56 3.26 -2.14 -0.75
C VAL A 56 3.41 -0.65 -0.36
N GLY A 57 2.32 0.01 0.03
CA GLY A 57 2.37 1.36 0.58
C GLY A 57 3.17 1.51 1.88
N GLN A 58 2.99 0.60 2.83
CA GLN A 58 3.78 0.64 4.06
C GLN A 58 5.27 0.41 3.78
N TRP A 59 5.59 -0.55 2.90
CA TRP A 59 6.97 -0.82 2.48
C TRP A 59 7.62 0.36 1.75
N GLN A 60 6.87 1.10 0.92
CA GLN A 60 7.37 2.31 0.28
C GLN A 60 7.67 3.43 1.28
N ARG A 61 6.80 3.62 2.30
CA ARG A 61 7.02 4.60 3.38
C ARG A 61 8.26 4.27 4.20
N LEU A 62 8.44 3.00 4.58
CA LEU A 62 9.59 2.54 5.38
C LEU A 62 10.92 2.73 4.65
N LYS A 63 10.95 2.55 3.32
CA LYS A 63 12.15 2.74 2.50
C LYS A 63 12.42 4.20 2.13
N GLY A 64 11.68 5.17 2.71
CA GLY A 64 11.85 6.59 2.42
C GLY A 64 11.50 6.98 0.98
N GLY A 65 10.69 6.15 0.31
CA GLY A 65 10.25 6.41 -1.05
C GLY A 65 9.36 7.65 -1.13
N PRO A 66 9.25 8.29 -2.31
CA PRO A 66 8.38 9.45 -2.50
C PRO A 66 6.94 9.14 -2.04
N SER A 67 6.24 10.16 -1.51
CA SER A 67 4.85 10.05 -1.06
C SER A 67 4.00 9.27 -2.05
N ILE A 68 3.26 8.27 -1.55
CA ILE A 68 2.30 7.43 -2.33
C ILE A 68 1.36 8.32 -3.15
N ASN A 69 1.01 9.50 -2.62
CA ASN A 69 0.20 10.47 -3.32
C ASN A 69 1.10 11.48 -4.06
N LYS A 70 1.21 11.34 -5.39
CA LYS A 70 1.98 12.27 -6.23
C LYS A 70 1.42 13.69 -6.19
N ILE A 71 0.10 13.86 -6.03
CA ILE A 71 -0.52 15.18 -5.86
C ILE A 71 0.05 15.86 -4.62
N ASN A 72 0.18 15.12 -3.51
CA ASN A 72 0.79 15.64 -2.30
C ASN A 72 2.29 15.96 -2.46
N TYR A 73 3.01 15.21 -3.30
CA TYR A 73 4.41 15.51 -3.60
C TYR A 73 4.57 16.88 -4.29
N TYR A 74 3.64 17.25 -5.19
CA TYR A 74 3.68 18.53 -5.88
C TYR A 74 3.07 19.70 -5.09
N LEU A 75 2.05 19.44 -4.27
CA LEU A 75 1.37 20.48 -3.48
C LEU A 75 1.91 20.64 -2.06
N HIS A 76 2.83 19.77 -1.60
CA HIS A 76 3.47 19.81 -0.28
C HIS A 76 2.49 19.93 0.91
N ILE A 77 1.26 19.43 0.79
CA ILE A 77 0.18 19.67 1.76
C ILE A 77 0.40 18.88 3.05
N TYR A 78 0.84 17.63 2.92
CA TYR A 78 1.22 16.76 4.03
C TYR A 78 2.71 16.45 3.90
N ARG A 79 3.53 17.38 4.40
CA ARG A 79 4.94 17.11 4.65
C ARG A 79 5.01 16.31 5.94
N GLU A 80 5.08 14.98 5.84
CA GLU A 80 5.54 14.20 6.99
C GLU A 80 6.93 14.73 7.34
N GLN A 81 7.05 15.37 8.51
CA GLN A 81 8.37 15.64 9.08
C GLN A 81 9.12 14.30 9.07
N PRO A 82 10.35 14.24 8.54
CA PRO A 82 11.12 13.02 8.62
C PRO A 82 11.13 12.60 10.08
N ALA A 83 10.62 11.40 10.37
CA ALA A 83 10.77 10.77 11.67
C ALA A 83 12.28 10.76 11.93
N ILE A 84 12.71 11.70 12.78
CA ILE A 84 14.01 11.88 13.40
C ILE A 84 15.02 10.88 12.83
N GLN A 85 15.76 11.29 11.78
CA GLN A 85 17.09 10.73 11.61
C GLN A 85 17.76 10.93 12.96
N GLN A 86 18.11 9.82 13.59
CA GLN A 86 18.92 9.74 14.79
C GLN A 86 20.17 10.59 14.55
N GLN A 87 20.10 11.86 14.88
CA GLN A 87 21.27 12.67 15.12
C GLN A 87 21.76 12.19 16.48
N VAL A 88 22.46 11.05 16.46
CA VAL A 88 23.33 10.65 17.54
C VAL A 88 24.32 11.79 17.65
N LEU A 89 24.04 12.71 18.58
CA LEU A 89 24.95 13.75 18.99
C LEU A 89 26.27 13.04 19.31
N PRO A 90 27.41 13.36 18.67
CA PRO A 90 28.67 12.91 19.20
C PRO A 90 28.85 13.67 20.53
N LEU A 91 28.54 12.99 21.63
CA LEU A 91 28.97 13.39 22.96
C LEU A 91 30.50 13.22 23.00
N THR A 92 31.21 14.13 22.34
CA THR A 92 32.65 14.33 22.54
C THR A 92 32.79 15.29 23.72
N PRO A 93 33.25 14.84 24.90
CA PRO A 93 33.64 15.77 25.95
C PRO A 93 34.88 16.49 25.45
N GLY A 94 34.73 17.78 25.15
CA GLY A 94 35.89 18.64 24.91
C GLY A 94 36.78 18.62 26.14
N THR A 95 38.02 18.18 25.97
CA THR A 95 39.08 18.29 26.96
C THR A 95 39.24 19.75 27.39
N PRO A 96 39.33 20.06 28.69
CA PRO A 96 39.60 21.41 29.15
C PRO A 96 40.97 21.87 28.66
N GLN A 97 41.01 22.96 27.91
CA GLN A 97 42.24 23.71 27.68
C GLN A 97 42.64 24.33 29.03
N ASN A 98 43.77 23.88 29.57
CA ASN A 98 44.42 24.48 30.74
C ASN A 98 45.36 25.62 30.27
N PRO A 99 45.69 26.56 31.17
CA PRO A 99 45.95 27.98 30.88
C PRO A 99 47.22 28.29 30.09
#